data_AF-A0A9P5MK66-F1
#
_entry.id   AF-A0A9P5MK66-F1
#
_cell.length_a   1.000
_cell.length_b   1.000
_cell.length_c   1.000
_cell.angle_alpha   90.00
_cell.angle_beta   90.00
_cell.angle_gamma   90.00
#
_symmetry.space_group_name_H-M   'P 1'
#
loop_
_entity.id
_entity.type
_entity.pdbx_description
1 polymer ?
#
loop_
_entity_poly.entity_id
_entity_poly.type
_entity_poly.pdbx_seq_one_letter_code
_entity_poly.pdbx_strand_id
1 'polypeptide(L)'
;MGLPALFFAIPRAPLFAVGLPVVLGVASGLPTSKVVKGPWYNNLRQPAFTPPRVAFPIVWPILYLAMGYASHLAVRSYDNALTPAVRDTALYAIKLYYAQLAMNMSWTPLFFIWKKKGLALVDIVTLTGTVYHLTAVMHDLTDGLSTWFLAPYCAWLSYATYLNAGYWYLNRDVM
;
A
#
# COMPACT_ATOMS: atom_id res chain seq x y z
N MET A 1 -22.27 -9.14 -6.54
CA MET A 1 -22.42 -8.44 -5.24
C MET A 1 -21.76 -7.07 -5.35
N GLY A 2 -22.53 -5.99 -5.15
CA GLY A 2 -22.03 -4.62 -5.21
C GLY A 2 -21.16 -4.29 -3.98
N LEU A 3 -20.18 -3.40 -4.15
CA LEU A 3 -19.44 -2.84 -3.03
C LEU A 3 -20.40 -2.01 -2.14
N PRO A 4 -20.23 -1.99 -0.80
CA PRO A 4 -21.06 -1.18 0.07
C PRO A 4 -20.93 0.31 -0.27
N ALA A 5 -22.01 1.08 -0.12
CA ALA A 5 -22.06 2.50 -0.51
C ALA A 5 -20.94 3.36 0.12
N LEU A 6 -20.48 2.98 1.32
CA LEU A 6 -19.38 3.64 2.03
C LEU A 6 -18.07 3.66 1.22
N PHE A 7 -17.80 2.60 0.45
CA PHE A 7 -16.58 2.46 -0.36
C PHE A 7 -16.54 3.43 -1.54
N PHE A 8 -17.70 4.00 -1.90
CA PHE A 8 -17.81 5.08 -2.89
C PHE A 8 -17.92 6.45 -2.22
N ALA A 9 -18.58 6.52 -1.06
CA ALA A 9 -18.78 7.79 -0.35
C ALA A 9 -17.47 8.39 0.17
N ILE A 10 -16.57 7.55 0.72
CA ILE A 10 -15.30 8.02 1.30
C ILE A 10 -14.43 8.69 0.22
N PRO A 11 -14.16 8.07 -0.95
CA PRO A 11 -13.23 8.67 -1.90
C PRO A 11 -13.83 9.83 -2.70
N ARG A 12 -15.15 10.06 -2.67
CA ARG A 12 -15.78 11.20 -3.38
C ARG A 12 -15.26 12.56 -2.93
N ALA A 13 -14.95 12.72 -1.65
CA ALA A 13 -14.26 13.91 -1.18
C ALA A 13 -12.75 13.61 -1.10
N PRO A 14 -11.90 14.40 -1.78
CA PRO A 14 -10.45 14.13 -1.80
C PRO A 14 -9.84 14.15 -0.40
N LEU A 15 -10.37 14.97 0.52
CA LEU A 15 -9.92 15.03 1.92
C LEU A 15 -10.13 13.69 2.66
N PHE A 16 -11.30 13.06 2.51
CA PHE A 16 -11.57 11.77 3.14
C PHE A 16 -10.84 10.63 2.44
N ALA A 17 -10.67 10.74 1.11
CA ALA A 17 -9.90 9.79 0.31
C ALA A 17 -8.44 9.67 0.79
N VAL A 18 -7.78 10.80 1.05
CA VAL A 18 -6.40 10.84 1.57
C VAL A 18 -6.32 10.63 3.08
N GLY A 19 -7.35 11.05 3.83
CA GLY A 19 -7.39 10.91 5.28
C GLY A 19 -7.40 9.46 5.74
N LEU A 20 -8.15 8.59 5.05
CA LEU A 20 -8.27 7.17 5.40
C LEU A 20 -6.91 6.44 5.46
N PRO A 21 -6.09 6.40 4.38
CA PRO A 21 -4.80 5.71 4.40
C PRO A 21 -3.80 6.36 5.38
N VAL A 22 -3.85 7.69 5.57
CA VAL A 22 -2.98 8.37 6.53
C VAL A 22 -3.30 7.96 7.97
N VAL A 23 -4.58 7.98 8.36
CA VAL A 23 -5.02 7.58 9.71
C VAL A 23 -4.67 6.12 9.98
N LEU A 24 -4.96 5.24 9.03
CA LEU A 24 -4.63 3.82 9.11
C LEU A 24 -3.11 3.62 9.24
N GLY A 25 -2.33 4.31 8.41
CA GLY A 25 -0.87 4.28 8.43
C GLY A 25 -0.30 4.70 9.79
N VAL A 26 -0.76 5.82 10.34
CA VAL A 26 -0.34 6.29 11.68
C VAL A 26 -0.71 5.29 12.76
N ALA A 27 -1.94 4.74 12.72
CA ALA A 27 -2.38 3.74 13.68
C ALA A 27 -1.50 2.48 13.66
N SER A 28 -1.09 2.01 12.47
CA SER A 28 -0.18 0.87 12.33
C SER A 28 1.27 1.18 12.77
N GLY A 29 1.70 2.44 12.66
CA GLY A 29 3.06 2.87 13.01
C GLY A 29 3.32 2.96 14.52
N LEU A 30 2.31 3.29 15.32
CA LEU A 30 2.43 3.44 16.78
C LEU A 30 3.00 2.19 17.49
N PRO A 31 2.42 0.98 17.34
CA PRO A 31 2.96 -0.23 17.96
C PRO A 31 4.34 -0.61 17.40
N THR A 32 4.57 -0.35 16.11
CA THR A 32 5.81 -0.67 15.40
C THR A 32 7.02 0.10 15.93
N SER A 33 6.82 1.34 16.35
CA SER A 33 7.89 2.20 16.87
C SER A 33 8.64 1.59 18.07
N LYS A 34 7.95 0.83 18.93
CA LYS A 34 8.53 0.13 20.08
C LYS A 34 9.31 -1.11 19.64
N VAL A 35 8.75 -1.89 18.72
CA VAL A 35 9.37 -3.12 18.21
C VAL A 35 10.68 -2.82 17.48
N VAL A 36 10.68 -1.78 16.64
CA VAL A 36 11.86 -1.37 15.86
C VAL A 36 13.00 -0.90 16.77
N LYS A 37 12.71 -0.30 17.93
CA LYS A 37 13.73 0.07 18.93
C LYS A 37 14.16 -1.09 19.83
N GLY A 38 13.46 -2.22 19.76
CA GLY A 38 13.69 -3.38 20.61
C GLY A 38 14.88 -4.26 20.18
N PRO A 39 15.34 -5.13 21.08
CA PRO A 39 16.49 -6.01 20.83
C PRO A 39 16.26 -6.98 19.67
N TRP A 40 15.02 -7.43 19.44
CA TRP A 40 14.70 -8.31 18.33
C TRP A 40 15.09 -7.69 16.98
N TYR A 41 14.66 -6.45 16.70
CA TYR A 41 14.95 -5.81 15.42
C TYR A 41 16.42 -5.41 15.28
N ASN A 42 17.06 -5.00 16.39
CA ASN A 42 18.48 -4.63 16.39
C ASN A 42 19.41 -5.84 16.16
N ASN A 43 18.97 -7.05 16.49
CA ASN A 43 19.74 -8.28 16.27
C ASN A 43 19.56 -8.87 14.86
N LEU A 44 18.64 -8.34 14.05
CA LEU A 44 18.46 -8.81 12.68
C LEU A 44 19.62 -8.36 11.80
N ARG A 45 20.13 -9.30 10.99
CA ARG A 45 21.05 -9.01 9.90
C ARG A 45 20.30 -8.21 8.84
N GLN A 46 20.75 -6.97 8.62
CA GLN A 46 20.13 -6.06 7.66
C GLN A 46 20.65 -6.38 6.25
N PRO A 47 19.78 -6.40 5.23
CA PRO A 47 20.23 -6.49 3.85
C PRO A 47 21.01 -5.24 3.43
N ALA A 48 21.83 -5.39 2.39
CA ALA A 48 22.50 -4.26 1.75
C ALA A 48 21.47 -3.19 1.33
N PHE A 49 21.90 -1.93 1.34
CA PHE A 49 21.05 -0.79 1.00
C PHE A 49 19.83 -0.61 1.90
N THR A 50 19.83 -1.08 3.16
CA THR A 50 18.78 -0.72 4.12
C THR A 50 18.83 0.80 4.39
N PRO A 51 17.71 1.53 4.25
CA PRO A 51 17.73 2.98 4.39
C PRO A 51 17.76 3.38 5.86
N PRO A 52 18.14 4.64 6.19
CA PRO A 52 17.98 5.17 7.53
C PRO A 52 16.54 5.04 8.01
N ARG A 53 16.33 4.73 9.30
CA ARG A 53 14.99 4.51 9.88
C ARG A 53 14.03 5.69 9.68
N VAL A 54 14.56 6.90 9.55
CA VAL A 54 13.79 8.14 9.30
C VAL A 54 13.18 8.21 7.90
N ALA A 55 13.67 7.42 6.93
CA ALA A 55 13.12 7.40 5.58
C ALA A 55 11.67 6.88 5.57
N PHE A 56 11.35 5.85 6.36
CA PHE A 56 10.02 5.26 6.43
C PHE A 56 8.92 6.25 6.85
N PRO A 57 9.04 7.00 7.97
CA PRO A 57 8.02 7.98 8.36
C PRO A 57 7.93 9.20 7.43
N ILE A 58 8.88 9.41 6.51
CA ILE A 58 8.80 10.47 5.50
C ILE A 58 8.09 9.96 4.24
N VAL A 59 8.49 8.79 3.74
CA VAL A 59 7.99 8.25 2.47
C VAL A 59 6.54 7.80 2.58
N TRP A 60 6.18 7.06 3.64
CA TRP A 60 4.83 6.50 3.76
C TRP A 60 3.70 7.53 3.75
N PRO A 61 3.77 8.67 4.48
CA PRO A 61 2.75 9.71 4.38
C PRO A 61 2.55 10.22 2.96
N ILE A 62 3.63 10.44 2.20
CA ILE A 62 3.54 10.89 0.80
C ILE A 62 2.83 9.84 -0.05
N LEU A 63 3.15 8.56 0.14
CA LEU A 63 2.50 7.46 -0.56
C LEU A 63 1.02 7.31 -0.17
N TYR A 64 0.67 7.53 1.11
CA TYR A 64 -0.71 7.50 1.57
C TYR A 64 -1.55 8.62 0.93
N LEU A 65 -0.99 9.82 0.81
CA LEU A 65 -1.63 10.91 0.07
C LEU A 65 -1.83 10.53 -1.41
N ALA A 66 -0.80 9.97 -2.04
CA ALA A 66 -0.86 9.59 -3.46
C ALA A 66 -1.90 8.47 -3.73
N MET A 67 -1.90 7.39 -2.95
CA MET A 67 -2.88 6.30 -3.11
C MET A 67 -4.30 6.75 -2.76
N GLY A 68 -4.46 7.61 -1.75
CA GLY A 68 -5.74 8.19 -1.38
C GLY A 68 -6.31 9.04 -2.52
N TYR A 69 -5.49 9.88 -3.14
CA TYR A 69 -5.90 10.65 -4.30
C TYR A 69 -6.22 9.76 -5.51
N ALA A 70 -5.46 8.69 -5.75
CA ALA A 70 -5.77 7.72 -6.79
C ALA A 70 -7.15 7.07 -6.58
N SER A 71 -7.56 6.81 -5.32
CA SER A 71 -8.90 6.32 -5.02
C SER A 71 -10.01 7.33 -5.35
N HIS A 72 -9.75 8.62 -5.14
CA HIS A 72 -10.66 9.69 -5.55
C HIS A 72 -10.82 9.74 -7.08
N LEU A 73 -9.72 9.62 -7.83
CA LEU A 73 -9.77 9.54 -9.29
C LEU A 73 -10.55 8.32 -9.79
N ALA A 74 -10.42 7.17 -9.12
CA ALA A 74 -11.16 5.95 -9.48
C ALA A 74 -12.68 6.13 -9.33
N VAL A 75 -13.12 6.70 -8.20
CA VAL A 75 -14.55 6.98 -7.97
C VAL A 75 -15.07 8.08 -8.89
N ARG A 76 -14.27 9.12 -9.16
CA ARG A 76 -14.64 10.15 -10.14
C ARG A 76 -14.82 9.56 -11.54
N SER A 77 -13.98 8.60 -11.94
CA SER A 77 -14.11 7.90 -13.23
C SER A 77 -15.35 7.01 -13.27
N TYR A 78 -15.71 6.39 -12.14
CA TYR A 78 -16.95 5.63 -12.00
C TYR A 78 -18.20 6.51 -12.09
N ASP A 79 -18.21 7.66 -11.40
CA ASP A 79 -19.37 8.57 -11.37
C ASP A 79 -19.58 9.29 -12.72
N ASN A 80 -18.49 9.56 -13.47
CA ASN A 80 -18.54 10.20 -14.81
C ASN A 80 -18.59 9.20 -15.98
N ALA A 81 -18.69 7.90 -15.72
CA ALA A 81 -18.60 6.88 -16.75
C ALA A 81 -19.75 7.01 -17.76
N LEU A 82 -19.41 7.23 -19.04
CA LEU A 82 -20.37 7.35 -20.14
C LEU A 82 -20.82 5.98 -20.70
N THR A 83 -20.08 4.92 -20.41
CA THR A 83 -20.38 3.56 -20.88
C THR A 83 -20.33 2.55 -19.74
N PRO A 84 -21.09 1.44 -19.82
CA PRO A 84 -21.03 0.36 -18.83
C PRO A 84 -19.62 -0.21 -18.66
N ALA A 85 -18.87 -0.34 -19.77
CA ALA A 85 -17.50 -0.86 -19.74
C ALA A 85 -16.55 0.00 -18.90
N VAL A 86 -16.57 1.33 -19.05
CA VAL A 86 -15.76 2.25 -18.23
C VAL A 86 -16.16 2.17 -16.76
N ARG A 87 -17.48 2.06 -16.50
CA ARG A 87 -18.00 1.94 -15.14
C ARG A 87 -17.54 0.66 -14.45
N ASP A 88 -17.55 -0.47 -15.16
CA ASP A 88 -17.09 -1.76 -14.62
C ASP A 88 -15.58 -1.76 -14.35
N THR A 89 -14.78 -1.15 -15.24
CA THR A 89 -13.33 -0.99 -15.04
C THR A 89 -13.03 -0.10 -13.84
N ALA A 90 -13.74 1.03 -13.68
CA ALA A 90 -13.59 1.90 -12.52
C ALA A 90 -14.01 1.20 -11.21
N LEU A 91 -15.08 0.40 -11.25
CA LEU A 91 -15.50 -0.42 -10.12
C LEU A 91 -14.43 -1.44 -9.73
N TYR A 92 -13.80 -2.06 -10.72
CA TYR A 92 -12.71 -3.01 -10.51
C TYR A 92 -11.48 -2.33 -9.89
N ALA A 93 -11.11 -1.13 -10.37
CA ALA A 93 -10.03 -0.34 -9.80
C ALA A 93 -10.29 0.03 -8.32
N ILE A 94 -11.54 0.40 -7.97
CA ILE A 94 -11.94 0.65 -6.58
C ILE A 94 -11.73 -0.60 -5.72
N LYS A 95 -12.14 -1.78 -6.20
CA LYS A 95 -11.91 -3.06 -5.47
C LYS A 95 -10.43 -3.32 -5.25
N LEU A 96 -9.59 -3.13 -6.28
CA LEU A 96 -8.15 -3.28 -6.18
C LEU A 96 -7.52 -2.29 -5.18
N TYR A 97 -8.00 -1.05 -5.13
CA TYR A 97 -7.55 -0.05 -4.14
C TYR A 97 -7.80 -0.50 -2.70
N TYR A 98 -8.97 -1.05 -2.40
CA TYR A 98 -9.26 -1.54 -1.05
C TYR A 98 -8.53 -2.84 -0.73
N ALA A 99 -8.32 -3.72 -1.72
CA ALA A 99 -7.51 -4.92 -1.56
C ALA A 99 -6.04 -4.57 -1.23
N GLN A 100 -5.43 -3.65 -1.98
CA GLN A 100 -4.07 -3.21 -1.69
C GLN A 100 -3.97 -2.50 -0.34
N LEU A 101 -4.98 -1.72 0.06
CA LEU A 101 -4.99 -1.05 1.37
C LEU A 101 -5.05 -2.06 2.53
N ALA A 102 -5.83 -3.13 2.37
CA ALA A 102 -5.91 -4.20 3.35
C ALA A 102 -4.58 -4.99 3.46
N MET A 103 -3.93 -5.30 2.34
CA MET A 103 -2.61 -5.93 2.33
C MET A 103 -1.55 -5.01 2.98
N ASN A 104 -1.55 -3.73 2.60
CA ASN A 104 -0.68 -2.72 3.19
C ASN A 104 -0.81 -2.64 4.73
N MET A 105 -2.04 -2.70 5.24
CA MET A 105 -2.34 -2.77 6.68
C MET A 105 -1.91 -4.08 7.34
N SER A 106 -2.00 -5.20 6.62
CA SER A 106 -1.65 -6.53 7.12
C SER A 106 -0.14 -6.72 7.23
N TRP A 107 0.64 -6.05 6.39
CA TRP A 107 2.08 -6.20 6.34
C TRP A 107 2.79 -5.91 7.67
N THR A 108 2.46 -4.78 8.29
CA THR A 108 3.08 -4.30 9.53
C THR A 108 2.94 -5.29 10.70
N PRO A 109 1.73 -5.78 11.05
CA PRO A 109 1.58 -6.79 12.10
C PRO A 109 2.25 -8.12 11.73
N LEU A 110 2.20 -8.55 10.46
CA LEU A 110 2.89 -9.77 10.01
C LEU A 110 4.40 -9.71 10.27
N PHE A 111 5.04 -8.59 9.91
CA PHE A 111 6.49 -8.43 10.02
C PHE A 111 6.95 -8.13 11.44
N PHE A 112 6.35 -7.16 12.12
CA PHE A 112 6.87 -6.66 13.40
C PHE A 112 6.25 -7.32 14.63
N ILE A 113 4.94 -7.59 14.61
CA ILE A 113 4.23 -8.12 15.78
C ILE A 113 4.37 -9.63 15.82
N TRP A 114 4.00 -10.31 14.72
CA TRP A 114 4.07 -11.77 14.63
C TRP A 114 5.43 -12.29 14.20
N LYS A 115 6.34 -11.40 13.78
CA LYS A 115 7.73 -11.73 13.40
C LYS A 115 7.84 -12.74 12.25
N LYS A 116 6.75 -12.95 11.51
CA LYS A 116 6.67 -13.92 10.41
C LYS A 116 7.15 -13.29 9.11
N LYS A 117 8.47 -13.04 9.04
CA LYS A 117 9.17 -12.43 7.88
C LYS A 117 8.78 -13.07 6.54
N GLY A 118 8.68 -14.40 6.49
CA GLY A 118 8.27 -15.13 5.28
C GLY A 118 6.81 -14.87 4.85
N LEU A 119 5.86 -14.80 5.79
CA LEU A 119 4.47 -14.43 5.46
C LEU A 119 4.37 -12.97 5.04
N ALA A 120 5.11 -12.09 5.72
CA ALA A 120 5.20 -10.69 5.33
C ALA A 120 5.81 -10.51 3.93
N LEU A 121 6.68 -11.42 3.48
CA LEU A 121 7.22 -11.44 2.13
C LEU A 121 6.16 -11.83 1.10
N VAL A 122 5.37 -12.88 1.37
CA VAL A 122 4.27 -13.29 0.47
C VAL A 122 3.24 -12.16 0.34
N ASP A 123 2.89 -11.52 1.46
CA ASP A 123 1.99 -10.38 1.49
C ASP A 123 2.53 -9.20 0.67
N ILE A 124 3.79 -8.77 0.88
CA ILE A 124 4.33 -7.61 0.16
C ILE A 124 4.54 -7.87 -1.34
N VAL A 125 4.85 -9.10 -1.75
CA VAL A 125 4.93 -9.48 -3.17
C VAL A 125 3.54 -9.39 -3.81
N THR A 126 2.51 -9.89 -3.13
CA THR A 126 1.12 -9.85 -3.60
C THR A 126 0.61 -8.41 -3.65
N LEU A 127 0.91 -7.61 -2.63
CA LEU A 127 0.64 -6.18 -2.59
C LEU A 127 1.29 -5.44 -3.76
N THR A 128 2.58 -5.68 -4.00
CA THR A 128 3.32 -5.08 -5.10
C THR A 128 2.64 -5.39 -6.44
N GLY A 129 2.37 -6.66 -6.72
CA GLY A 129 1.65 -7.06 -7.95
C GLY A 129 0.27 -6.41 -8.08
N THR A 130 -0.48 -6.33 -6.98
CA THR A 130 -1.80 -5.68 -6.94
C THR A 130 -1.71 -4.20 -7.27
N VAL A 131 -0.69 -3.49 -6.78
CA VAL A 131 -0.49 -2.06 -7.04
C VAL A 131 0.00 -1.80 -8.46
N TYR A 132 0.87 -2.63 -9.01
CA TYR A 132 1.24 -2.56 -10.44
C TYR A 132 0.00 -2.74 -11.32
N HIS A 133 -0.83 -3.75 -11.01
CA HIS A 133 -2.05 -4.00 -11.76
C HIS A 133 -3.06 -2.85 -11.64
N LEU A 134 -3.29 -2.34 -10.42
CA LEU A 134 -4.11 -1.15 -10.18
C LEU A 134 -3.61 0.05 -11.00
N THR A 135 -2.29 0.26 -11.05
CA THR A 135 -1.68 1.36 -11.80
C THR A 135 -1.94 1.25 -13.29
N ALA A 136 -1.85 0.03 -13.85
CA ALA A 136 -2.15 -0.22 -15.26
C ALA A 136 -3.64 0.02 -15.58
N VAL A 137 -4.56 -0.50 -14.75
CA VAL A 137 -6.01 -0.30 -14.94
C VAL A 137 -6.38 1.19 -14.84
N MET A 138 -5.77 1.91 -13.89
CA MET A 138 -6.04 3.32 -13.67
C MET A 138 -5.41 4.24 -14.74
N HIS A 139 -4.35 3.79 -15.42
CA HIS A 139 -3.70 4.53 -16.49
C HIS A 139 -4.71 4.90 -17.58
N ASP A 140 -5.39 3.88 -18.12
CA ASP A 140 -6.38 4.07 -19.20
C ASP A 140 -7.62 4.82 -18.71
N LEU A 141 -8.01 4.63 -17.44
CA LEU A 141 -9.17 5.32 -16.85
C LEU A 141 -8.97 6.83 -16.67
N THR A 142 -7.73 7.29 -16.54
CA THR A 142 -7.41 8.66 -16.13
C THR A 142 -6.47 9.38 -17.09
N ASP A 143 -6.32 8.86 -18.31
CA ASP A 143 -5.38 9.36 -19.32
C ASP A 143 -3.95 9.51 -18.77
N GLY A 144 -3.54 8.55 -17.93
CA GLY A 144 -2.22 8.48 -17.31
C GLY A 144 -1.98 9.39 -16.09
N LEU A 145 -2.95 10.23 -15.69
CA LEU A 145 -2.79 11.09 -14.51
C LEU A 145 -2.53 10.27 -13.24
N SER A 146 -3.25 9.17 -13.02
CA SER A 146 -3.06 8.32 -11.84
C SER A 146 -1.68 7.66 -11.78
N THR A 147 -1.06 7.41 -12.94
CA THR A 147 0.23 6.73 -13.04
C THR A 147 1.33 7.57 -12.41
N TRP A 148 1.28 8.89 -12.55
CA TRP A 148 2.23 9.79 -11.89
C TRP A 148 2.18 9.71 -10.37
N PHE A 149 1.00 9.49 -9.79
CA PHE A 149 0.82 9.34 -8.35
C PHE A 149 1.19 7.94 -7.85
N LEU A 150 0.89 6.90 -8.62
CA LEU A 150 1.12 5.51 -8.23
C LEU A 150 2.51 4.98 -8.58
N ALA A 151 3.21 5.56 -9.56
CA ALA A 151 4.56 5.11 -9.94
C ALA A 151 5.58 5.22 -8.78
N PRO A 152 5.62 6.31 -7.99
CA PRO A 152 6.45 6.35 -6.78
C PRO A 152 6.10 5.25 -5.78
N TYR A 153 4.83 4.89 -5.69
CA TYR A 153 4.36 3.80 -4.82
C TYR A 153 4.84 2.43 -5.32
N CYS A 154 4.72 2.16 -6.61
CA CYS A 154 5.26 0.94 -7.23
C CYS A 154 6.77 0.79 -6.98
N ALA A 155 7.54 1.87 -7.20
CA ALA A 155 8.99 1.86 -6.97
C ALA A 155 9.33 1.58 -5.51
N TRP A 156 8.64 2.22 -4.58
CA TRP A 156 8.84 1.99 -3.15
C TRP A 156 8.48 0.57 -2.73
N LEU A 157 7.39 0.00 -3.24
CA LEU A 157 6.98 -1.38 -2.94
C LEU A 157 7.96 -2.42 -3.50
N SER A 158 8.50 -2.20 -4.70
CA SER A 158 9.57 -3.05 -5.24
C SER A 158 10.79 -3.03 -4.33
N TYR A 159 11.20 -1.86 -3.84
CA TYR A 159 12.30 -1.73 -2.91
C TYR A 159 12.00 -2.35 -1.53
N ALA A 160 10.80 -2.15 -0.98
CA ALA A 160 10.38 -2.74 0.27
C ALA A 160 10.30 -4.28 0.18
N THR A 161 9.90 -4.82 -0.98
CA THR A 161 9.92 -6.25 -1.27
C THR A 161 11.35 -6.80 -1.25
N TYR A 162 12.30 -6.10 -1.87
CA TYR A 162 13.73 -6.44 -1.80
C TYR A 162 14.23 -6.47 -0.35
N LEU A 163 13.93 -5.45 0.44
CA LEU A 163 14.34 -5.40 1.84
C LEU A 163 13.76 -6.57 2.65
N ASN A 164 12.47 -6.85 2.49
CA ASN A 164 11.81 -7.95 3.20
C ASN A 164 12.39 -9.31 2.80
N ALA A 165 12.63 -9.53 1.50
CA ALA A 165 13.30 -10.74 1.01
C ALA A 165 14.69 -10.90 1.63
N GLY A 166 15.44 -9.80 1.73
CA GLY A 166 16.74 -9.77 2.40
C GLY A 166 16.66 -10.10 3.89
N TYR A 167 15.73 -9.48 4.63
CA TYR A 167 15.51 -9.80 6.05
C TYR A 167 15.11 -11.26 6.25
N TRP A 168 14.24 -11.80 5.40
CA TRP A 168 13.86 -13.20 5.47
C TRP A 168 15.03 -14.13 5.16
N TYR A 169 15.78 -13.87 4.08
CA TYR A 169 16.90 -14.72 3.65
C TYR A 169 18.06 -14.73 4.64
N LEU A 170 18.44 -13.56 5.18
CA LEU A 170 19.58 -13.41 6.09
C LEU A 170 19.29 -13.88 7.52
N ASN A 171 18.02 -14.08 7.88
CA ASN A 171 17.58 -14.40 9.24
C ASN A 171 16.59 -15.57 9.23
N ARG A 172 16.83 -16.60 8.40
CA ARG A 172 15.98 -17.81 8.33
C ARG A 172 16.03 -18.64 9.62
N ASP A 173 17.14 -18.53 10.34
CA ASP A 173 17.48 -19.19 11.60
C ASP A 173 16.90 -18.50 12.84
N VAL A 174 16.47 -17.24 12.71
CA VAL A 174 15.88 -16.45 13.80
C VAL A 174 14.39 -16.36 13.57
N MET A 175 13.58 -16.98 14.43
CA MET A 175 12.10 -16.89 14.37
C MET A 175 11.61 -15.43 14.51
#